data_AF-A0A2V9MVD0-F1
#
_entry.id   AF-A0A2V9MVD0-F1
#
_cell.length_a   1.000
_cell.length_b   1.000
_cell.length_c   1.000
_cell.angle_alpha   90.00
_cell.angle_beta   90.00
_cell.angle_gamma   90.00
#
_symmetry.space_group_name_H-M   'P 1'
#
loop_
_entity.id
_entity.type
_entity.pdbx_description
1 polymer ?
#
loop_
_entity_poly.entity_id
_entity_poly.type
_entity_poly.pdbx_seq_one_letter_code
_entity_poly.pdbx_strand_id
1 'polypeptide(L)' 'MTEKHDSFLPRPVRDSQSEMNEIVLPNDTNPLGALLGGRLMHWIDMAAAMAAHRHSHQYVVTASI' A
#
# COMPACT_ATOMS: atom_id res chain seq x y z
N MET A 1 -1.38 19.57 -31.23
CA MET A 1 -0.27 19.02 -30.42
C MET A 1 -0.85 17.88 -29.62
N THR A 2 -0.73 16.67 -30.15
CA THR A 2 -1.56 15.52 -29.77
C THR A 2 -0.84 14.74 -28.67
N GLU A 3 -1.22 14.94 -27.41
CA GLU A 3 -0.74 14.12 -26.30
C GLU A 3 -1.37 12.73 -26.42
N LYS A 4 -0.58 11.76 -26.89
CA LYS A 4 -0.93 10.34 -26.84
C LYS A 4 -1.11 9.94 -25.38
N HIS A 5 -2.36 9.70 -24.98
CA HIS A 5 -2.70 9.04 -23.72
C HIS A 5 -2.16 7.61 -23.73
N ASP A 6 -1.00 7.40 -23.11
CA ASP A 6 -0.38 6.08 -22.88
C ASP A 6 -1.07 5.31 -21.72
N SER A 7 -2.31 5.67 -21.39
CA SER A 7 -2.96 5.38 -20.10
C SER A 7 -3.55 3.97 -19.96
N PHE A 8 -3.36 3.09 -20.95
CA PHE A 8 -4.00 1.77 -20.99
C PHE A 8 -3.07 0.60 -21.31
N LEU A 9 -1.75 0.83 -21.40
CA LEU A 9 -0.83 -0.28 -21.52
C LEU A 9 -0.74 -1.02 -20.18
N PRO A 10 -0.90 -2.36 -20.16
CA PRO A 10 -0.78 -3.14 -18.94
C PRO A 10 0.64 -2.95 -18.37
N ARG A 11 0.71 -2.59 -17.09
CA ARG A 11 1.97 -2.36 -16.39
C ARG A 11 2.41 -3.65 -15.70
N PRO A 12 3.69 -4.03 -15.74
CA PRO A 12 4.16 -5.21 -15.03
C PRO A 12 4.13 -4.96 -13.52
N VAL A 13 3.82 -6.00 -12.74
CA VAL A 13 3.66 -5.91 -11.27
C VAL A 13 4.88 -5.30 -10.57
N ARG A 14 6.09 -5.60 -11.08
CA ARG A 14 7.37 -5.10 -10.54
C ARG A 14 7.46 -3.57 -10.49
N ASP A 15 6.79 -2.85 -11.39
CA ASP A 15 6.87 -1.38 -11.44
C ASP A 15 6.10 -0.73 -10.28
N SER A 16 5.18 -1.48 -9.68
CA SER A 16 4.33 -1.04 -8.57
C SER A 16 4.62 -1.77 -7.24
N GLN A 17 5.61 -2.66 -7.19
CA GLN A 17 5.93 -3.41 -5.97
C GLN A 17 6.32 -2.46 -4.83
N SER A 18 5.65 -2.57 -3.69
CA SER A 18 5.90 -1.80 -2.46
C SER A 18 6.40 -2.73 -1.36
N GLU A 19 7.45 -2.32 -0.66
CA GLU A 19 7.90 -2.95 0.57
C GLU A 19 7.97 -1.88 1.67
N MET A 20 7.57 -2.25 2.88
CA MET A 20 7.62 -1.38 4.05
C MET A 20 8.10 -2.22 5.23
N ASN A 21 9.14 -1.73 5.91
CA ASN A 21 9.77 -2.40 7.04
C ASN A 21 9.56 -1.55 8.29
N GLU A 22 8.80 -2.08 9.24
CA GLU A 22 8.41 -1.40 10.47
C GLU A 22 8.94 -2.15 11.69
N ILE A 23 9.46 -1.41 12.66
CA ILE A 23 9.87 -1.97 13.96
C ILE A 23 8.65 -1.94 14.88
N VAL A 24 8.31 -3.08 15.47
CA VAL A 24 7.26 -3.16 16.48
C VAL A 24 7.75 -2.53 17.79
N LEU A 25 7.10 -1.44 18.20
CA LEU A 25 7.39 -0.77 19.47
C LEU A 25 6.43 -1.24 20.58
N PRO A 26 6.75 -1.04 21.87
CA PRO A 26 5.87 -1.45 22.96
C PRO A 26 4.43 -0.90 22.84
N ASN A 27 4.27 0.32 22.35
CA ASN A 27 2.95 0.93 22.14
C ASN A 27 2.14 0.29 21.00
N ASP A 28 2.80 -0.43 20.09
CA ASP A 28 2.14 -1.17 19.00
C ASP A 28 1.63 -2.53 19.49
N THR A 29 1.99 -2.95 20.70
CA THR A 29 1.66 -4.27 21.24
C THR A 29 0.50 -4.22 22.23
N ASN A 30 -0.18 -5.34 22.38
CA ASN A 30 -1.12 -5.56 23.47
C ASN A 30 -0.36 -5.92 24.77
N PRO A 31 -1.05 -5.99 25.94
CA PRO A 31 -0.40 -6.35 27.21
C PRO A 31 0.28 -7.73 27.24
N LEU A 32 0.01 -8.61 26.26
CA LEU A 32 0.67 -9.92 26.10
C LEU A 32 1.95 -9.84 25.24
N GLY A 33 2.32 -8.64 24.76
CA GLY A 33 3.50 -8.42 23.91
C GLY A 33 3.29 -8.78 22.44
N ALA A 34 2.07 -9.08 22.02
CA ALA A 34 1.76 -9.34 20.61
C ALA A 34 1.34 -8.04 19.90
N LEU A 35 1.75 -7.89 18.63
CA LEU A 35 1.36 -6.75 17.80
C LEU A 35 -0.17 -6.62 17.73
N LEU A 36 -0.67 -5.40 17.94
CA LEU A 36 -2.08 -5.08 17.80
C LEU A 36 -2.52 -5.27 16.35
N GLY A 37 -3.58 -6.07 16.15
CA GLY A 37 -4.09 -6.36 14.80
C GLY A 37 -4.48 -5.10 14.01
N GLY A 38 -5.03 -4.08 14.67
CA GLY A 38 -5.34 -2.79 14.03
C GLY A 38 -4.11 -2.07 13.50
N ARG A 39 -2.96 -2.15 14.19
CA ARG A 39 -1.69 -1.57 13.74
C ARG A 39 -1.15 -2.30 12.52
N LEU A 40 -1.22 -3.63 12.54
CA LEU A 40 -0.86 -4.46 11.40
C LEU A 40 -1.71 -4.13 10.16
N MET A 41 -3.03 -4.07 10.32
CA MET A 41 -3.94 -3.75 9.21
C MET A 41 -3.68 -2.35 8.64
N HIS A 42 -3.38 -1.38 9.49
CA HIS A 42 -3.01 -0.04 9.04
C HIS A 42 -1.73 -0.05 8.18
N TRP A 43 -0.70 -0.82 8.58
CA TRP A 43 0.52 -0.96 7.78
C TRP A 43 0.25 -1.63 6.43
N ILE A 44 -0.59 -2.67 6.41
CA ILE A 44 -0.99 -3.36 5.17
C ILE A 44 -1.70 -2.40 4.22
N ASP A 45 -2.67 -1.64 4.73
CA ASP A 45 -3.44 -0.67 3.92
C ASP A 45 -2.55 0.42 3.32
N MET A 46 -1.58 0.95 4.08
CA MET A 46 -0.61 1.91 3.56
C MET A 46 0.26 1.33 2.44
N ALA A 47 0.77 0.11 2.61
CA ALA A 47 1.58 -0.55 1.58
C ALA A 47 0.77 -0.83 0.30
N ALA A 48 -0.49 -1.25 0.46
CA ALA A 48 -1.42 -1.47 -0.65
C ALA A 48 -1.77 -0.18 -1.39
N ALA A 49 -2.06 0.91 -0.66
CA ALA A 49 -2.34 2.22 -1.24
C ALA A 49 -1.14 2.72 -2.08
N MET A 50 0.08 2.58 -1.57
CA MET A 50 1.30 2.92 -2.31
C MET A 50 1.44 2.09 -3.59
N ALA A 51 1.18 0.78 -3.53
CA ALA A 51 1.26 -0.10 -4.70
C ALA A 51 0.18 0.25 -5.74
N ALA A 52 -1.07 0.44 -5.31
CA ALA A 52 -2.18 0.79 -6.19
C ALA A 52 -2.02 2.17 -6.83
N HIS A 53 -1.52 3.16 -6.08
CA HIS A 53 -1.21 4.48 -6.61
C HIS A 53 -0.10 4.41 -7.67
N ARG A 54 0.99 3.69 -7.41
CA ARG A 54 2.06 3.49 -8.41
C ARG A 54 1.63 2.64 -9.60
N HIS A 55 0.69 1.72 -9.42
CA HIS A 55 0.19 0.92 -10.53
C HIS A 55 -0.78 1.71 -11.42
N SER A 56 -1.61 2.59 -10.84
CA SER A 56 -2.63 3.33 -11.59
C SER A 56 -2.16 4.71 -12.07
N HIS A 57 -1.20 5.34 -11.38
CA HIS A 57 -0.85 6.77 -11.52
C HIS A 57 -2.06 7.69 -11.30
N GLN A 58 -3.00 7.26 -10.47
CA GLN A 58 -4.23 7.97 -10.17
C GLN A 58 -4.49 7.96 -8.66
N TYR A 59 -5.40 8.81 -8.20
CA TYR A 59 -5.91 8.71 -6.83
C TYR A 59 -6.70 7.41 -6.66
N VAL A 60 -6.51 6.74 -5.53
CA VAL A 60 -7.12 5.45 -5.22
C VAL A 60 -7.77 5.51 -3.83
N VAL A 61 -8.75 4.65 -3.62
CA VAL A 61 -9.45 4.47 -2.35
C VAL A 61 -9.53 2.99 -2.01
N THR A 62 -9.46 2.65 -0.73
CA THR A 62 -9.65 1.28 -0.26
C THR A 62 -11.14 0.96 -0.27
N ALA A 63 -11.58 0.07 -1.16
CA ALA A 63 -12.98 -0.34 -1.25
C ALA A 63 -13.36 -1.38 -0.18
N SER A 64 -12.42 -2.28 0.14
CA SER A 64 -12.57 -3.33 1.14
C SER A 64 -11.19 -3.82 1.58
N ILE A 65 -11.14 -4.47 2.74
CA ILE A 65 -9.98 -5.18 3.27
C ILE A 65 -10.35 -6.66 3.44
#